data_AF-A0A0Q9F8T0-F1
#
_entry.id   AF-A0A0Q9F8T0-F1
#
_cell.length_a   1.000
_cell.length_b   1.000
_cell.length_c   1.000
_cell.angle_alpha   90.00
_cell.angle_beta   90.00
_cell.angle_gamma   90.00
#
_symmetry.space_group_name_H-M   'P 1'
#
loop_
_entity.id
_entity.type
_entity.pdbx_description
1 polymer ?
#
loop_
_entity_poly.entity_id
_entity_poly.type
_entity_poly.pdbx_seq_one_letter_code
_entity_poly.pdbx_strand_id
1 'polypeptide(L)'
;MSRALVSLETARSHCRIDEEDSSGGSPHDPMLSAYIRAASEAVLTYLTEPAFVDSSGEVPTDSSGEPIVPADVQQATLLLVGEFFNSREAQQEGAIDAQFGYGYLPRPVIALLFPYRVPVIA
;
A
#
# COMPACT_ATOMS: atom_id res chain seq x y z
N MET A 1 -10.24 -12.44 -7.16
CA MET A 1 -9.77 -11.09 -7.51
C MET A 1 -9.78 -10.27 -6.24
N SER A 2 -8.73 -9.47 -6.05
CA SER A 2 -8.45 -8.73 -4.82
C SER A 2 -8.07 -7.31 -5.20
N ARG A 3 -8.49 -6.32 -4.40
CA ARG A 3 -8.02 -4.93 -4.50
C ARG A 3 -6.60 -4.71 -3.93
N ALA A 4 -5.92 -5.77 -3.51
CA ALA A 4 -4.56 -5.68 -2.99
C ALA A 4 -3.57 -5.30 -4.11
N LEU A 5 -2.81 -4.23 -3.90
CA LEU A 5 -1.76 -3.79 -4.83
C LEU A 5 -0.42 -4.50 -4.61
N VAL A 6 -0.28 -5.24 -3.50
CA VAL A 6 0.91 -6.02 -3.14
C VAL A 6 0.50 -7.34 -2.48
N SER A 7 1.31 -8.38 -2.62
CA SER A 7 1.07 -9.65 -1.93
C SER A 7 1.48 -9.60 -0.46
N LEU A 8 0.96 -10.56 0.31
CA LEU A 8 1.31 -10.73 1.72
C LEU A 8 2.79 -11.07 1.89
N GLU A 9 3.34 -11.92 1.03
CA GLU A 9 4.76 -12.29 1.03
C GLU A 9 5.65 -11.07 0.78
N THR A 10 5.32 -10.26 -0.22
CA THR A 10 6.05 -9.02 -0.54
C THR A 10 6.01 -8.04 0.64
N ALA A 11 4.84 -7.87 1.26
CA ALA A 11 4.68 -6.99 2.41
C ALA A 11 5.44 -7.50 3.66
N ARG A 12 5.48 -8.82 3.89
CA ARG A 12 6.25 -9.45 4.96
C ARG A 12 7.74 -9.17 4.80
N SER A 13 8.26 -9.40 3.59
CA SER A 13 9.66 -9.11 3.23
C SER A 13 9.99 -7.62 3.42
N HIS A 14 9.09 -6.73 2.98
CA HIS A 14 9.26 -5.27 3.15
C HIS A 14 9.37 -4.86 4.63
N CYS A 15 8.55 -5.46 5.50
CA CYS A 15 8.55 -5.19 6.94
C CYS A 15 9.62 -5.97 7.72
N ARG A 16 10.48 -6.74 7.04
CA ARG A 16 11.53 -7.58 7.63
C ARG A 16 11.00 -8.55 8.70
N ILE A 17 9.85 -9.16 8.41
CA ILE A 17 9.24 -10.15 9.29
C ILE A 17 9.77 -11.53 8.85
N ASP A 18 10.74 -12.04 9.60
CA ASP A 18 11.35 -13.35 9.34
C ASP A 18 10.70 -14.49 10.17
N GLU A 19 9.72 -14.15 11.01
CA GLU A 19 9.03 -15.10 11.88
C GLU A 19 8.04 -15.96 11.10
N GLU A 20 8.33 -17.25 11.00
CA GLU A 20 7.46 -18.27 10.43
C GLU A 20 6.91 -19.21 11.52
N ASP A 21 5.62 -19.50 11.46
CA ASP A 21 4.98 -20.54 12.25
C ASP A 21 5.16 -21.92 11.58
N SER A 22 4.72 -22.97 12.26
CA SER A 22 4.82 -24.35 11.76
C SER A 22 4.05 -24.62 10.45
N SER A 23 3.22 -23.67 9.99
CA SER A 23 2.47 -23.74 8.75
C SER A 23 3.05 -22.88 7.62
N GLY A 24 4.18 -22.20 7.84
CA GLY A 24 4.80 -21.27 6.88
C GLY A 24 4.15 -19.87 6.85
N GLY A 25 3.21 -19.61 7.77
CA GLY A 25 2.59 -18.31 7.99
C GLY A 25 3.39 -17.47 9.00
N SER A 26 3.00 -16.22 9.23
CA SER A 26 3.52 -15.38 10.31
C SER A 26 2.39 -14.96 11.25
N PRO A 27 2.61 -14.84 12.57
CA PRO A 27 1.61 -14.28 13.48
C PRO A 27 1.17 -12.85 13.11
N HIS A 28 1.97 -12.15 12.31
CA HIS A 28 1.66 -10.81 11.81
C HIS A 28 0.78 -10.80 10.55
N ASP A 29 0.55 -11.93 9.89
CA ASP A 29 -0.18 -12.02 8.63
C ASP A 29 -1.59 -11.41 8.67
N PRO A 30 -2.40 -11.62 9.74
CA PRO A 30 -3.73 -11.00 9.80
C PRO A 30 -3.66 -9.47 9.84
N MET A 31 -2.71 -8.91 10.58
CA MET A 31 -2.50 -7.48 10.70
C MET A 31 -1.95 -6.89 9.39
N LEU A 32 -0.95 -7.54 8.79
CA LEU A 32 -0.39 -7.18 7.49
C LEU A 32 -1.47 -7.17 6.41
N SER A 33 -2.33 -8.17 6.38
CA SER A 33 -3.45 -8.24 5.42
C SER A 33 -4.39 -7.04 5.55
N ALA A 34 -4.66 -6.60 6.78
CA ALA A 34 -5.46 -5.40 7.03
C ALA A 34 -4.76 -4.12 6.55
N TYR A 35 -3.45 -3.99 6.78
CA TYR A 35 -2.67 -2.84 6.32
C TYR A 35 -2.52 -2.81 4.81
N ILE A 36 -2.30 -3.95 4.16
CA ILE A 36 -2.27 -4.06 2.69
C ILE A 36 -3.59 -3.57 2.11
N ARG A 37 -4.73 -4.01 2.67
CA ARG A 37 -6.04 -3.54 2.22
C ARG A 37 -6.21 -2.04 2.42
N ALA A 38 -5.91 -1.52 3.61
CA ALA A 38 -6.04 -0.10 3.90
C ALA A 38 -5.15 0.77 3.01
N ALA A 39 -3.89 0.37 2.82
CA ALA A 39 -2.94 1.07 1.97
C ALA A 39 -3.37 1.02 0.49
N SER A 40 -3.81 -0.15 0.02
CA SER A 40 -4.27 -0.31 -1.36
C SER A 40 -5.49 0.58 -1.65
N GLU A 41 -6.49 0.59 -0.77
CA GLU A 41 -7.66 1.47 -0.94
C GLU A 41 -7.28 2.96 -0.89
N ALA A 42 -6.34 3.36 -0.01
CA ALA A 42 -5.86 4.75 0.05
C ALA A 42 -5.14 5.16 -1.25
N VAL A 43 -4.30 4.29 -1.81
CA VAL A 43 -3.60 4.53 -3.07
C VAL A 43 -4.58 4.56 -4.25
N LEU A 44 -5.50 3.60 -4.34
CA LEU A 44 -6.54 3.58 -5.38
C LEU A 44 -7.42 4.83 -5.33
N THR A 45 -7.83 5.25 -4.13
CA THR A 45 -8.61 6.47 -3.90
C THR A 45 -7.83 7.71 -4.34
N TYR A 46 -6.52 7.74 -4.09
CA TYR A 46 -5.67 8.85 -4.51
C TYR A 46 -5.50 8.94 -6.04
N LEU A 47 -5.47 7.80 -6.73
CA LEU A 47 -5.30 7.73 -8.20
C LEU A 47 -6.60 7.93 -8.99
N THR A 48 -7.77 7.77 -8.34
CA THR A 48 -9.13 7.89 -8.89
C THR A 48 -9.49 6.85 -9.96
N GLU A 49 -8.74 6.79 -11.06
CA GLU A 49 -8.99 5.88 -12.20
C GLU A 49 -7.67 5.26 -12.73
N PRO A 50 -7.02 4.39 -11.93
CA PRO A 50 -5.80 3.74 -12.36
C PRO A 50 -6.01 2.78 -13.54
N ALA A 51 -5.22 2.95 -14.60
CA ALA A 51 -5.31 2.14 -15.83
C ALA A 51 -4.95 0.64 -15.66
N PHE A 52 -4.40 0.25 -14.52
CA PHE A 52 -4.03 -1.13 -14.19
C PHE A 52 -5.12 -1.90 -13.44
N VAL A 53 -6.28 -1.27 -13.21
CA VAL A 53 -7.45 -1.91 -12.61
C VAL A 53 -8.42 -2.32 -13.72
N ASP A 54 -9.05 -3.48 -13.57
CA ASP A 54 -10.00 -4.00 -14.57
C ASP A 54 -11.36 -3.27 -14.52
N SER A 55 -12.25 -3.61 -15.45
CA SER A 55 -13.59 -3.01 -15.52
C SER A 55 -14.48 -3.28 -14.30
N SER A 56 -14.10 -4.22 -13.45
CA SER A 56 -14.80 -4.57 -12.21
C SER A 56 -14.23 -3.83 -11.00
N GLY A 57 -13.16 -3.03 -11.18
CA GLY A 57 -12.49 -2.35 -10.09
C GLY A 57 -11.51 -3.23 -9.32
N GLU A 58 -11.06 -4.34 -9.92
CA GLU A 58 -10.17 -5.33 -9.33
C GLU A 58 -8.77 -5.28 -9.95
N VAL A 59 -7.76 -5.69 -9.18
CA VAL A 59 -6.38 -5.77 -9.65
C VAL A 59 -6.12 -7.16 -10.24
N PRO A 60 -5.71 -7.28 -11.52
CA PRO A 60 -5.37 -8.57 -12.10
C PRO A 60 -4.11 -9.13 -11.43
N THR A 61 -4.06 -10.46 -11.28
CA THR A 61 -2.90 -11.17 -10.74
C THR A 61 -2.25 -12.04 -11.80
N ASP A 62 -0.96 -12.27 -11.70
CA ASP A 62 -0.23 -13.21 -12.54
C ASP A 62 -0.51 -14.68 -12.15
N SER A 63 0.19 -15.61 -12.80
CA SER A 63 0.07 -17.05 -12.53
C SER A 63 0.54 -17.47 -11.13
N SER A 64 1.33 -16.63 -10.47
CA SER A 64 1.83 -16.83 -9.11
C SER A 64 0.92 -16.18 -8.05
N GLY A 65 -0.11 -15.44 -8.49
CA GLY A 65 -1.00 -14.70 -7.60
C GLY A 65 -0.48 -13.31 -7.23
N GLU A 66 0.59 -12.83 -7.87
CA GLU A 66 1.14 -11.49 -7.63
C GLU A 66 0.35 -10.42 -8.39
N PRO A 67 0.03 -9.27 -7.76
CA PRO A 67 -0.68 -8.17 -8.42
C PRO A 67 0.11 -7.59 -9.61
N ILE A 68 -0.52 -7.52 -10.78
CA ILE A 68 0.05 -6.92 -11.99
C ILE A 68 -0.20 -5.40 -11.95
N VAL A 69 0.71 -4.68 -11.32
CA VAL A 69 0.64 -3.23 -11.14
C VAL A 69 2.02 -2.59 -11.39
N PRO A 70 2.09 -1.29 -11.72
CA PRO A 70 3.38 -0.61 -11.90
C PRO A 70 4.25 -0.68 -10.65
N ALA A 71 5.56 -0.86 -10.82
CA ALA A 71 6.51 -1.01 -9.72
C ALA A 71 6.48 0.18 -8.74
N ASP A 72 6.31 1.40 -9.25
CA ASP A 72 6.21 2.61 -8.43
C ASP A 72 4.96 2.59 -7.53
N VAL A 73 3.85 2.03 -8.02
CA VAL A 73 2.59 1.88 -7.28
C VAL A 73 2.73 0.79 -6.21
N GLN A 74 3.39 -0.32 -6.53
CA GLN A 74 3.72 -1.36 -5.53
C GLN A 74 4.57 -0.75 -4.41
N GLN A 75 5.65 -0.08 -4.77
CA GLN A 75 6.56 0.51 -3.81
C GLN A 75 5.89 1.59 -2.95
N ALA A 76 5.05 2.44 -3.56
CA ALA A 76 4.25 3.42 -2.83
C ALA A 76 3.31 2.76 -1.82
N THR A 77 2.68 1.65 -2.20
CA THR A 77 1.81 0.86 -1.31
C THR A 77 2.61 0.24 -0.17
N LEU A 78 3.78 -0.34 -0.44
CA LEU A 78 4.67 -0.92 0.57
C LEU A 78 5.13 0.11 1.59
N LEU A 79 5.54 1.31 1.15
CA LEU A 79 5.93 2.39 2.04
C LEU A 79 4.78 2.79 2.97
N LEU A 80 3.55 2.81 2.48
CA LEU A 80 2.37 3.10 3.30
C LEU A 80 2.03 1.96 4.27
N VAL A 81 2.20 0.69 3.85
CA VAL A 81 2.08 -0.47 4.75
C VAL A 81 3.14 -0.41 5.86
N GLY A 82 4.39 -0.08 5.52
CA GLY A 82 5.47 0.10 6.47
C GLY A 82 5.21 1.23 7.46
N GLU A 83 4.60 2.33 7.00
CA GLU A 83 4.15 3.41 7.88
C GLU A 83 3.10 2.91 8.88
N PHE A 84 2.04 2.23 8.42
CA PHE A 84 1.02 1.67 9.32
C PHE A 84 1.55 0.62 10.28
N PHE A 85 2.55 -0.15 9.85
CA PHE A 85 3.20 -1.16 10.67
C PHE A 85 4.01 -0.54 11.82
N ASN A 86 4.78 0.51 11.54
CA ASN A 86 5.64 1.18 12.52
C ASN A 86 4.90 2.22 13.37
N SER A 87 3.89 2.87 12.79
CA SER A 87 3.18 4.02 13.38
C SER A 87 1.68 3.73 13.46
N ARG A 88 1.21 3.45 14.68
CA ARG A 88 -0.23 3.16 14.94
C ARG A 88 -1.02 4.37 15.42
N GLU A 89 -0.33 5.39 15.92
CA GLU A 89 -0.93 6.57 16.55
C GLU A 89 -0.80 7.80 15.64
N ALA A 90 -1.83 8.64 15.61
CA ALA A 90 -1.85 9.84 14.79
C ALA A 90 -0.83 10.91 15.26
N GLN A 91 -0.42 10.88 16.53
CA GLN A 91 0.66 11.70 17.07
C GLN A 91 1.71 10.82 17.71
N GLN A 92 2.97 11.05 17.36
CA GLN A 92 4.13 10.44 18.02
C GLN A 92 5.11 11.54 18.42
N GLU A 93 5.84 11.31 19.50
CA GLU A 93 6.89 12.22 19.95
C GLU A 93 8.01 12.29 18.88
N GLY A 94 8.28 13.48 18.35
CA GLY A 94 9.19 13.68 17.21
C GLY A 94 8.51 13.62 15.82
N ALA A 95 7.19 13.45 15.74
CA ALA A 95 6.45 13.57 14.48
C ALA A 95 6.56 15.00 13.91
N ILE A 96 6.72 15.11 12.59
CA ILE A 96 6.81 16.39 11.89
C ILE A 96 5.47 17.11 11.99
N ASP A 97 5.51 18.38 12.38
CA ASP A 97 4.32 19.19 12.67
C ASP A 97 3.38 19.29 11.46
N ALA A 98 2.09 19.18 11.75
CA ALA A 98 1.07 18.84 10.77
C ALA A 98 0.59 20.02 9.90
N GLN A 99 1.21 21.19 10.07
CA GLN A 99 0.92 22.40 9.29
C GLN A 99 1.17 22.27 7.77
N PHE A 100 1.67 21.11 7.31
CA PHE A 100 1.91 20.78 5.91
C PHE A 100 1.23 19.49 5.42
N GLY A 101 0.38 18.80 6.20
CA GLY A 101 0.04 17.40 5.82
C GLY A 101 -1.09 16.64 6.51
N TYR A 102 -2.03 17.25 7.25
CA TYR A 102 -3.22 16.49 7.63
C TYR A 102 -4.04 16.08 6.40
N GLY A 103 -4.30 14.77 6.25
CA GLY A 103 -5.11 14.20 5.17
C GLY A 103 -4.37 13.86 3.87
N TYR A 104 -3.05 14.01 3.82
CA TYR A 104 -2.23 13.64 2.67
C TYR A 104 -1.41 12.37 2.92
N LEU A 105 -1.20 11.58 1.85
CA LEU A 105 -0.28 10.44 1.87
C LEU A 105 1.15 10.90 2.23
N PRO A 106 2.01 10.01 2.78
CA PRO A 106 3.40 10.34 3.05
C PRO A 106 4.11 10.92 1.81
N ARG A 107 5.00 11.89 2.01
CA ARG A 107 5.77 12.54 0.91
C ARG A 107 6.39 11.56 -0.11
N PRO A 108 7.06 10.46 0.30
CA PRO A 108 7.64 9.54 -0.68
C PRO A 108 6.55 8.76 -1.45
N VAL A 109 5.41 8.47 -0.83
CA VAL A 109 4.25 7.85 -1.49
C VAL A 109 3.71 8.79 -2.56
N ILE A 110 3.52 10.08 -2.26
CA ILE A 110 3.06 11.07 -3.24
C ILE A 110 4.04 11.20 -4.41
N ALA A 111 5.35 11.24 -4.13
CA ALA A 111 6.37 11.39 -5.16
C ALA A 111 6.32 10.25 -6.20
N LEU A 112 6.07 9.01 -5.76
CA LEU A 112 5.94 7.84 -6.63
C LEU A 112 4.60 7.80 -7.37
N LEU A 113 3.51 8.25 -6.74
CA LEU A 113 2.18 8.22 -7.35
C LEU A 113 1.90 9.39 -8.28
N PHE A 114 2.72 10.46 -8.23
CA PHE A 114 2.52 11.67 -9.02
C PHE A 114 2.35 11.42 -10.53
N PRO A 115 3.14 10.56 -11.21
CA PRO A 115 2.98 10.29 -12.64
C PRO A 115 1.67 9.60 -13.02
N TYR A 116 1.03 8.90 -12.06
CA TYR A 116 -0.19 8.11 -12.29
C TYR A 116 -1.46 8.89 -12.00
N ARG A 117 -1.34 10.10 -11.45
CA ARG A 117 -2.48 10.97 -11.22
C ARG A 117 -2.93 11.57 -12.55
N VAL A 118 -4.14 11.23 -12.98
CA VAL A 118 -4.75 11.89 -14.14
C VAL A 118 -5.10 13.33 -13.73
N PRO A 119 -4.61 14.37 -14.43
CA PRO A 119 -5.06 15.72 -14.16
C PRO A 119 -6.55 15.80 -14.49
N VAL A 120 -7.37 16.12 -13.48
CA VAL A 120 -8.78 16.46 -13.70
C VAL A 120 -8.79 17.81 -14.42
N ILE A 121 -8.97 17.79 -15.73
CA ILE A 121 -9.22 19.00 -16.50
C ILE A 121 -10.67 19.38 -16.20
N ALA A 122 -10.85 20.48 -15.46
CA ALA A 122 -12.15 21.06 -15.14
C ALA A 122 -12.76 21.77 -16.36
#